data_AF-D5UAU7-F1
#
_entry.id   AF-D5UAU7-F1
#
_cell.length_a   1.000
_cell.length_b   1.000
_cell.length_c   1.000
_cell.angle_alpha   90.00
_cell.angle_beta   90.00
_cell.angle_gamma   90.00
#
_symmetry.space_group_name_H-M   'P 1'
#
loop_
_entity.id
_entity.type
_entity.pdbx_description
1 polymer ?
#
loop_
_entity_poly.entity_id
_entity_poly.type
_entity_poly.pdbx_seq_one_letter_code
_entity_poly.pdbx_strand_id
1 'polypeptide(L)'
;MIKKTIYILSFIFLLMTVSCSKKNNNVTSPILEETKYTVKGIDSKYNAVWKFFNSDYKGAKAVDVYISDGSINNLVVSNKSENVNFSKDSIYSCEKEESNIYYQRYFGYIISDGKWVGEIHFPIYDETVGYVYIKNRTTSDIICGIIDKAPGEKKGIDAHFYGTRVNTDKNGLKRTLDINKDFVTYSENDKVKVKIPSVFFEGSWGSIGQIDEYTIFQGLLYDGIWIKSHHNNDSILPNLYFLYADYNRKLDIKLRYDNVPISAKYIEKETIISPDNIQYSKD
;
A
#
# COMPACT_ATOMS: atom_id res chain seq x y z
N MET A 1 55.05 67.29 -1.52
CA MET A 1 55.03 65.96 -0.88
C MET A 1 53.74 65.19 -1.24
N ILE A 2 53.43 65.09 -2.54
CA ILE A 2 52.17 64.53 -3.07
C ILE A 2 52.55 63.70 -4.31
N LYS A 3 53.10 62.50 -4.15
CA LYS A 3 53.35 61.58 -5.29
C LYS A 3 53.26 60.07 -4.96
N LYS A 4 53.03 59.64 -3.71
CA LYS A 4 52.94 58.20 -3.36
C LYS A 4 51.53 57.68 -3.07
N THR A 5 50.53 58.54 -2.91
CA THR A 5 49.16 58.11 -2.53
C THR A 5 48.25 57.78 -3.72
N ILE A 6 48.63 58.16 -4.95
CA ILE A 6 47.78 57.96 -6.15
C ILE A 6 47.92 56.54 -6.72
N TYR A 7 49.03 55.84 -6.50
CA TYR A 7 49.24 54.50 -7.07
C TYR A 7 48.53 53.36 -6.32
N ILE A 8 48.13 53.57 -5.05
CA ILE A 8 47.43 52.54 -4.26
C ILE A 8 45.94 52.50 -4.60
N LEU A 9 45.32 53.66 -4.88
CA LEU A 9 43.91 53.74 -5.29
C LEU A 9 43.67 53.17 -6.70
N SER A 10 44.61 53.36 -7.62
CA SER A 10 44.52 52.80 -8.99
C SER A 10 44.70 51.28 -9.02
N PHE A 11 45.43 50.70 -8.06
CA PHE A 11 45.63 49.26 -7.97
C PHE A 11 44.44 48.53 -7.33
N ILE A 12 43.74 49.19 -6.40
CA ILE A 12 42.50 48.66 -5.79
C ILE A 12 41.34 48.68 -6.81
N PHE A 13 41.26 49.68 -7.69
CA PHE A 13 40.24 49.72 -8.74
C PHE A 13 40.47 48.69 -9.86
N LEU A 14 41.72 48.32 -10.16
CA LEU A 14 42.05 47.30 -11.17
C LEU A 14 41.80 45.86 -10.66
N LEU A 15 41.81 45.63 -9.34
CA LEU A 15 41.50 44.33 -8.74
C LEU A 15 39.99 44.04 -8.64
N MET A 16 39.13 45.07 -8.73
CA MET A 16 37.66 44.90 -8.76
C MET A 16 37.13 44.53 -10.16
N THR A 17 37.88 44.76 -11.24
CA THR A 17 37.43 44.46 -12.62
C THR A 17 37.91 43.09 -13.15
N VAL A 18 38.65 42.30 -12.37
CA VAL A 18 39.14 40.96 -12.77
C VAL A 18 38.56 39.83 -11.90
N SER A 19 37.39 40.05 -11.28
CA SER A 19 36.57 38.95 -10.71
C SER A 19 35.21 38.79 -11.40
N CYS A 20 35.12 39.22 -12.66
CA CYS A 20 34.13 38.74 -13.63
C CYS A 20 34.84 37.91 -14.71
N SER A 21 35.58 36.88 -14.30
CA SER A 21 35.98 35.80 -15.21
C SER A 21 35.33 34.50 -14.74
N LYS A 22 34.30 34.11 -15.50
CA LYS A 22 33.74 32.76 -15.61
C LYS A 22 33.75 31.93 -14.32
N LYS A 23 32.75 32.15 -13.48
CA LYS A 23 31.85 31.02 -13.29
C LYS A 23 30.68 31.29 -14.22
N ASN A 24 30.60 30.51 -15.29
CA ASN A 24 29.28 30.11 -15.74
C ASN A 24 28.63 29.61 -14.45
N ASN A 25 27.76 30.42 -13.86
CA ASN A 25 26.58 29.85 -13.28
C ASN A 25 25.94 29.16 -14.49
N ASN A 26 26.36 27.91 -14.73
CA ASN A 26 25.36 26.90 -14.93
C ASN A 26 24.44 27.11 -13.72
N VAL A 27 23.45 27.98 -13.89
CA VAL A 27 22.10 27.56 -13.62
C VAL A 27 22.02 26.27 -14.43
N THR A 28 22.48 25.17 -13.83
CA THR A 28 21.88 23.90 -14.09
C THR A 28 20.44 24.20 -13.73
N SER A 29 19.65 24.63 -14.72
CA SER A 29 18.24 24.28 -14.77
C SER A 29 18.23 22.87 -14.20
N PRO A 30 17.55 22.62 -13.08
CA PRO A 30 17.60 21.32 -12.44
C PRO A 30 17.43 20.33 -13.57
N ILE A 31 18.44 19.48 -13.81
CA ILE A 31 18.36 18.50 -14.88
C ILE A 31 17.06 17.78 -14.56
N LEU A 32 16.01 18.05 -15.35
CA LEU A 32 14.72 17.45 -15.12
C LEU A 32 15.01 15.99 -15.34
N GLU A 33 15.14 15.23 -14.25
CA GLU A 33 15.26 13.80 -14.36
C GLU A 33 14.10 13.33 -15.23
N GLU A 34 14.46 12.67 -16.34
CA GLU A 34 13.48 12.21 -17.30
C GLU A 34 12.52 11.26 -16.57
N THR A 35 11.24 11.49 -16.80
CA THR A 35 10.18 10.66 -16.24
C THR A 35 9.38 10.03 -17.36
N LYS A 36 9.11 8.74 -17.19
CA LYS A 36 8.15 7.99 -18.02
C LYS A 36 6.71 8.12 -17.53
N TYR A 37 6.50 8.79 -16.40
CA TYR A 37 5.20 8.95 -15.76
C TYR A 37 4.56 10.25 -16.20
N THR A 38 3.32 10.15 -16.65
CA THR A 38 2.50 11.29 -17.05
C THR A 38 1.25 11.37 -16.19
N VAL A 39 0.70 12.57 -16.06
CA VAL A 39 -0.61 12.77 -15.45
C VAL A 39 -1.66 12.11 -16.33
N LYS A 40 -2.28 11.05 -15.85
CA LYS A 40 -3.32 10.30 -16.58
C LYS A 40 -4.69 10.49 -15.93
N GLY A 41 -4.75 10.52 -14.60
CA GLY A 41 -6.00 10.22 -13.89
C GLY A 41 -6.32 8.73 -13.92
N ILE A 42 -7.32 8.33 -13.13
CA ILE A 42 -7.88 6.98 -13.19
C ILE A 42 -8.71 6.81 -14.47
N ASP A 43 -8.55 5.69 -15.17
CA ASP A 43 -9.27 5.45 -16.42
C ASP A 43 -10.79 5.35 -16.20
N SER A 44 -11.56 5.86 -17.16
CA SER A 44 -13.03 5.97 -17.06
C SER A 44 -13.75 4.64 -16.89
N LYS A 45 -13.13 3.51 -17.25
CA LYS A 45 -13.65 2.16 -17.00
C LYS A 45 -13.82 1.83 -15.51
N TYR A 46 -13.14 2.56 -14.64
CA TYR A 46 -13.27 2.46 -13.19
C TYR A 46 -14.25 3.47 -12.59
N ASN A 47 -14.85 4.36 -13.40
CA ASN A 47 -15.84 5.33 -12.91
C ASN A 47 -17.04 4.62 -12.31
N ALA A 48 -17.22 4.77 -11.00
CA ALA A 48 -18.32 4.23 -10.21
C ALA A 48 -18.19 4.70 -8.75
N VAL A 49 -19.17 4.32 -7.93
CA VAL A 49 -19.02 4.28 -6.49
C VAL A 49 -18.45 2.91 -6.10
N TRP A 50 -17.26 2.92 -5.51
CA TRP A 50 -16.60 1.73 -4.96
C TRP A 50 -16.72 1.72 -3.44
N LYS A 51 -16.51 0.55 -2.84
CA LYS A 51 -16.39 0.42 -1.39
C LYS A 51 -14.94 0.36 -0.98
N PHE A 52 -14.54 1.19 -0.02
CA PHE A 52 -13.22 1.12 0.60
C PHE A 52 -13.32 0.58 2.03
N PHE A 53 -12.49 -0.42 2.31
CA PHE A 53 -12.37 -1.07 3.60
C PHE A 53 -10.97 -0.78 4.14
N ASN A 54 -10.90 0.12 5.11
CA ASN A 54 -9.63 0.53 5.71
C ASN A 54 -8.95 -0.65 6.43
N SER A 55 -7.62 -0.64 6.55
CA SER A 55 -6.87 -1.68 7.27
C SER A 55 -6.92 -1.54 8.80
N ASP A 56 -7.65 -0.55 9.32
CA ASP A 56 -7.76 -0.25 10.74
C ASP A 56 -8.99 -0.89 11.41
N TYR A 57 -9.30 -0.50 12.65
CA TYR A 57 -10.48 -0.99 13.37
C TYR A 57 -11.83 -0.59 12.76
N LYS A 58 -11.88 0.40 11.86
CA LYS A 58 -13.09 0.81 11.14
C LYS A 58 -13.30 0.01 9.85
N GLY A 59 -12.27 -0.70 9.39
CA GLY A 59 -12.25 -1.52 8.18
C GLY A 59 -13.38 -2.53 8.00
N ALA A 60 -14.09 -2.92 9.06
CA ALA A 60 -15.23 -3.82 9.00
C ALA A 60 -16.45 -3.20 8.30
N LYS A 61 -16.50 -1.86 8.24
CA LYS A 61 -17.55 -1.12 7.54
C LYS A 61 -16.93 -0.43 6.34
N ALA A 62 -17.44 -0.76 5.16
CA ALA A 62 -17.09 -0.05 3.96
C ALA A 62 -17.50 1.42 4.03
N VAL A 63 -16.69 2.28 3.41
CA VAL A 63 -17.06 3.65 3.06
C VAL A 63 -17.15 3.78 1.54
N ASP A 64 -18.03 4.66 1.08
CA ASP A 64 -18.17 4.93 -0.34
C ASP A 64 -17.01 5.78 -0.83
N VAL A 65 -16.39 5.35 -1.93
CA VAL A 65 -15.32 6.06 -2.62
C VAL A 65 -15.77 6.34 -4.04
N TYR A 66 -15.67 7.59 -4.45
CA TYR A 66 -16.20 8.06 -5.72
C TYR A 66 -15.06 8.21 -6.72
N ILE A 67 -15.13 7.44 -7.80
CA ILE A 67 -14.20 7.53 -8.92
C ILE A 67 -14.94 8.15 -10.10
N SER A 68 -14.46 9.31 -10.53
CA SER A 68 -15.03 10.06 -11.66
C SER A 68 -14.01 11.04 -12.22
N ASP A 69 -14.05 11.26 -13.53
CA ASP A 69 -13.22 12.26 -14.24
C ASP A 69 -11.72 12.17 -13.94
N GLY A 70 -11.23 10.94 -13.75
CA GLY A 70 -9.83 10.67 -13.41
C GLY A 70 -9.44 10.95 -11.97
N SER A 71 -10.38 11.30 -11.10
CA SER A 71 -10.18 11.53 -9.66
C SER A 71 -10.68 10.37 -8.81
N ILE A 72 -10.26 10.34 -7.54
CA ILE A 72 -10.77 9.45 -6.51
C ILE A 72 -11.01 10.23 -5.22
N ASN A 73 -12.19 10.08 -4.64
CA ASN A 73 -12.63 10.89 -3.51
C ASN A 73 -13.11 10.01 -2.35
N ASN A 74 -12.98 10.55 -1.13
CA ASN A 74 -13.48 9.99 0.11
C ASN A 74 -12.67 8.79 0.67
N LEU A 75 -11.38 8.72 0.37
CA LEU A 75 -10.49 7.75 1.00
C LEU A 75 -10.23 8.14 2.46
N VAL A 76 -10.34 7.19 3.39
CA VAL A 76 -10.22 7.46 4.83
C VAL A 76 -8.79 7.23 5.30
N VAL A 77 -8.24 8.18 6.06
CA VAL A 77 -6.93 8.01 6.72
C VAL A 77 -7.05 6.98 7.85
N SER A 78 -6.18 5.97 7.83
CA SER A 78 -6.17 4.88 8.82
C SER A 78 -6.01 5.43 10.25
N ASN A 79 -6.81 4.88 11.16
CA ASN A 79 -7.00 5.26 12.56
C ASN A 79 -7.55 6.68 12.78
N LYS A 80 -8.05 7.34 11.73
CA LYS A 80 -8.62 8.69 11.80
C LYS A 80 -10.02 8.73 11.19
N SER A 81 -10.68 9.90 11.29
CA SER A 81 -11.95 10.20 10.62
C SER A 81 -11.79 11.19 9.47
N GLU A 82 -10.54 11.53 9.12
CA GLU A 82 -10.22 12.43 8.03
C GLU A 82 -10.34 11.69 6.70
N ASN A 83 -10.94 12.35 5.72
CA ASN A 83 -11.05 11.86 4.36
C ASN A 83 -10.11 12.68 3.46
N VAL A 84 -9.54 12.02 2.47
CA VAL A 84 -8.61 12.60 1.50
C VAL A 84 -9.13 12.33 0.10
N ASN A 85 -8.97 13.34 -0.75
CA ASN A 85 -9.40 13.35 -2.14
C ASN A 85 -8.17 13.57 -3.02
N PHE A 86 -8.08 12.85 -4.13
CA PHE A 86 -7.01 13.00 -5.11
C PHE A 86 -7.61 13.40 -6.46
N SER A 87 -7.26 14.59 -6.92
CA SER A 87 -7.64 15.06 -8.26
C SER A 87 -6.83 14.35 -9.33
N LYS A 88 -7.34 14.36 -10.57
CA LYS A 88 -6.67 13.81 -11.75
C LYS A 88 -5.20 14.24 -11.86
N ASP A 89 -4.90 15.49 -11.53
CA ASP A 89 -3.57 16.09 -11.66
C ASP A 89 -2.53 15.51 -10.69
N SER A 90 -2.99 14.77 -9.68
CA SER A 90 -2.14 14.07 -8.71
C SER A 90 -1.97 12.57 -9.00
N ILE A 91 -2.52 12.07 -10.11
CA ILE A 91 -2.57 10.64 -10.44
C ILE A 91 -1.78 10.36 -11.72
N TYR A 92 -0.73 9.56 -11.55
CA TYR A 92 0.26 9.25 -12.58
C TYR A 92 0.21 7.79 -12.99
N SER A 93 0.59 7.52 -14.24
CA SER A 93 0.93 6.18 -14.72
C SER A 93 1.97 6.29 -15.83
N CYS A 94 2.57 5.17 -16.22
CA CYS A 94 3.38 5.12 -17.44
C CYS A 94 2.49 5.17 -18.68
N GLU A 95 2.97 5.81 -19.75
CA GLU A 95 2.31 5.78 -21.07
C GLU A 95 2.14 4.36 -21.60
N LYS A 96 3.18 3.54 -21.44
CA LYS A 96 3.18 2.12 -21.81
C LYS A 96 2.34 1.32 -20.82
N GLU A 97 1.08 1.03 -21.15
CA GLU A 97 0.08 0.44 -20.23
C GLU A 97 0.56 -0.84 -19.55
N GLU A 98 1.22 -1.74 -20.27
CA GLU A 98 1.73 -3.00 -19.71
C GLU A 98 2.78 -2.80 -18.61
N SER A 99 3.43 -1.63 -18.54
CA SER A 99 4.36 -1.29 -17.46
C SER A 99 3.66 -0.95 -16.14
N ASN A 100 2.34 -0.75 -16.19
CA ASN A 100 1.48 -0.52 -15.02
C ASN A 100 0.67 -1.78 -14.65
N ILE A 101 0.88 -2.90 -15.34
CA ILE A 101 0.20 -4.16 -15.06
C ILE A 101 1.03 -4.97 -14.06
N TYR A 102 0.43 -5.25 -12.92
CA TYR A 102 1.03 -6.00 -11.82
C TYR A 102 0.36 -7.35 -11.65
N TYR A 103 1.18 -8.39 -11.50
CA TYR A 103 0.74 -9.79 -11.41
C TYR A 103 -0.17 -10.23 -12.55
N GLN A 104 -0.06 -9.56 -13.71
CA GLN A 104 -0.93 -9.76 -14.88
C GLN A 104 -2.42 -9.52 -14.59
N ARG A 105 -2.78 -8.95 -13.43
CA ARG A 105 -4.15 -8.89 -12.91
C ARG A 105 -4.59 -7.50 -12.49
N TYR A 106 -3.65 -6.62 -12.13
CA TYR A 106 -3.95 -5.31 -11.57
C TYR A 106 -3.32 -4.20 -12.39
N PHE A 107 -4.08 -3.15 -12.69
CA PHE A 107 -3.54 -1.91 -13.23
C PHE A 107 -3.26 -0.95 -12.08
N GLY A 108 -2.03 -0.44 -11.97
CA GLY A 108 -1.66 0.49 -10.93
C GLY A 108 -1.55 1.94 -11.36
N TYR A 109 -1.94 2.81 -10.44
CA TYR A 109 -1.78 4.26 -10.52
C TYR A 109 -0.94 4.74 -9.35
N ILE A 110 -0.10 5.74 -9.59
CA ILE A 110 0.69 6.40 -8.56
C ILE A 110 0.00 7.68 -8.14
N ILE A 111 -0.25 7.82 -6.84
CA ILE A 111 -0.66 9.08 -6.23
C ILE A 111 0.59 9.87 -5.86
N SER A 112 0.63 11.14 -6.26
CA SER A 112 1.61 12.12 -5.81
C SER A 112 1.01 13.53 -5.86
N ASP A 113 0.55 14.05 -4.72
CA ASP A 113 -0.05 15.40 -4.58
C ASP A 113 0.86 16.38 -3.81
N GLY A 114 2.09 15.96 -3.53
CA GLY A 114 3.06 16.67 -2.69
C GLY A 114 2.98 16.33 -1.20
N LYS A 115 1.79 16.12 -0.61
CA LYS A 115 1.61 15.69 0.79
C LYS A 115 1.58 14.17 0.89
N TRP A 116 0.92 13.51 -0.04
CA TRP A 116 0.64 12.09 -0.12
C TRP A 116 1.35 11.47 -1.30
N VAL A 117 1.90 10.28 -1.09
CA VAL A 117 2.54 9.47 -2.13
C VAL A 117 2.19 8.00 -1.93
N GLY A 118 1.87 7.30 -3.01
CA GLY A 118 1.51 5.90 -2.93
C GLY A 118 0.95 5.32 -4.21
N GLU A 119 0.23 4.22 -4.06
CA GLU A 119 -0.31 3.44 -5.17
C GLU A 119 -1.78 3.07 -4.93
N ILE A 120 -2.51 3.00 -6.04
CA ILE A 120 -3.85 2.42 -6.10
C ILE A 120 -3.86 1.38 -7.22
N HIS A 121 -4.31 0.18 -6.90
CA HIS A 121 -4.45 -0.93 -7.82
C HIS A 121 -5.91 -1.23 -8.08
N PHE A 122 -6.25 -1.38 -9.36
CA PHE A 122 -7.57 -1.82 -9.79
C PHE A 122 -7.47 -3.13 -10.58
N PRO A 123 -8.44 -4.04 -10.45
CA PRO A 123 -8.48 -5.27 -11.22
C PRO A 123 -8.68 -5.00 -12.71
N ILE A 124 -8.05 -5.82 -13.56
CA ILE A 124 -8.14 -5.70 -15.04
C ILE A 124 -9.24 -6.58 -15.62
N TYR A 125 -9.48 -7.77 -15.05
CA TYR A 125 -10.47 -8.73 -15.53
C TYR A 125 -11.75 -8.68 -14.66
N ASP A 126 -12.40 -9.83 -14.49
CA ASP A 126 -13.68 -9.97 -13.79
C ASP A 126 -13.54 -9.86 -12.26
N GLU A 127 -12.32 -9.72 -11.73
CA GLU A 127 -12.14 -9.42 -10.31
C GLU A 127 -12.72 -8.05 -9.96
N THR A 128 -13.26 -7.92 -8.75
CA THR A 128 -13.88 -6.67 -8.29
C THR A 128 -13.03 -5.92 -7.28
N VAL A 129 -11.99 -6.57 -6.77
CA VAL A 129 -11.19 -6.12 -5.63
C VAL A 129 -9.88 -5.51 -6.11
N GLY A 130 -9.52 -4.36 -5.54
CA GLY A 130 -8.27 -3.64 -5.72
C GLY A 130 -7.66 -3.26 -4.36
N TYR A 131 -6.59 -2.46 -4.40
CA TYR A 131 -5.81 -2.12 -3.21
C TYR A 131 -5.40 -0.65 -3.19
N VAL A 132 -5.31 -0.07 -1.99
CA VAL A 132 -4.85 1.31 -1.77
C VAL A 132 -3.75 1.31 -0.73
N TYR A 133 -2.62 1.95 -1.03
CA TYR A 133 -1.58 2.23 -0.05
C TYR A 133 -0.91 3.56 -0.34
N ILE A 134 -1.20 4.55 0.51
CA ILE A 134 -0.74 5.92 0.33
C ILE A 134 -0.24 6.42 1.67
N LYS A 135 0.96 6.99 1.68
CA LYS A 135 1.59 7.54 2.87
C LYS A 135 1.62 9.05 2.79
N ASN A 136 1.45 9.68 3.94
CA ASN A 136 1.83 11.06 4.09
C ASN A 136 3.36 11.16 4.17
N ARG A 137 3.95 12.13 3.47
CA ARG A 137 5.40 12.31 3.39
C ARG A 137 6.00 12.98 4.64
N THR A 138 5.17 13.64 5.43
CA THR A 138 5.58 14.48 6.57
C THR A 138 5.14 13.93 7.92
N THR A 139 4.19 13.01 7.93
CA THR A 139 3.63 12.41 9.15
C THR A 139 3.65 10.89 9.04
N SER A 140 3.28 10.19 10.12
CA SER A 140 3.09 8.74 10.10
C SER A 140 1.72 8.31 9.54
N ASP A 141 0.95 9.23 8.98
CA ASP A 141 -0.39 8.94 8.47
C ASP A 141 -0.33 8.09 7.20
N ILE A 142 -1.25 7.12 7.14
CA ILE A 142 -1.39 6.22 6.00
C ILE A 142 -2.87 6.10 5.61
N ILE A 143 -3.12 5.90 4.33
CA ILE A 143 -4.38 5.40 3.78
C ILE A 143 -4.04 4.01 3.26
N CYS A 144 -4.53 2.98 3.94
CA CYS A 144 -4.26 1.59 3.58
C CYS A 144 -5.57 0.81 3.64
N GLY A 145 -5.83 -0.02 2.64
CA GLY A 145 -7.02 -0.84 2.64
C GLY A 145 -7.35 -1.48 1.29
N ILE A 146 -8.50 -2.14 1.28
CA ILE A 146 -9.03 -2.86 0.12
C ILE A 146 -10.13 -2.02 -0.51
N ILE A 147 -10.16 -1.91 -1.84
CA ILE A 147 -11.23 -1.24 -2.57
C ILE A 147 -12.00 -2.26 -3.41
N ASP A 148 -13.33 -2.18 -3.47
CA ASP A 148 -14.17 -3.19 -4.13
C ASP A 148 -15.26 -2.52 -4.98
N LYS A 149 -15.32 -2.85 -6.27
CA LYS A 149 -16.27 -2.31 -7.24
C LYS A 149 -17.70 -2.80 -7.00
N ALA A 150 -17.84 -4.01 -6.47
CA ALA A 150 -19.11 -4.69 -6.35
C ALA A 150 -19.12 -5.54 -5.07
N PRO A 151 -19.37 -4.93 -3.91
CA PRO A 151 -19.57 -5.68 -2.67
C PRO A 151 -20.88 -6.49 -2.80
N GLY A 152 -20.84 -7.67 -3.42
CA GLY A 152 -21.88 -8.66 -3.17
C GLY A 152 -21.99 -8.95 -1.67
N GLU A 153 -23.06 -9.61 -1.22
CA GLU A 153 -23.09 -10.10 0.15
C GLU A 153 -21.95 -11.11 0.37
N LYS A 154 -20.88 -10.67 1.02
CA LYS A 154 -19.77 -11.51 1.42
C LYS A 154 -20.05 -12.04 2.81
N LYS A 155 -20.19 -13.36 2.93
CA LYS A 155 -20.49 -14.04 4.20
C LYS A 155 -19.33 -13.97 5.21
N GLY A 156 -18.13 -13.71 4.71
CA GLY A 156 -16.90 -13.71 5.51
C GLY A 156 -16.56 -15.10 6.04
N ILE A 157 -15.83 -15.15 7.15
CA ILE A 157 -15.45 -16.40 7.81
C ILE A 157 -16.60 -16.90 8.69
N ASP A 158 -16.87 -18.20 8.61
CA ASP A 158 -17.87 -18.86 9.44
C ASP A 158 -17.51 -18.80 10.93
N ALA A 159 -18.55 -18.62 11.76
CA ALA A 159 -18.38 -18.42 13.20
C ALA A 159 -17.68 -19.56 13.94
N HIS A 160 -17.67 -20.78 13.39
CA HIS A 160 -16.97 -21.91 13.99
C HIS A 160 -15.43 -21.79 13.95
N PHE A 161 -14.89 -20.88 13.13
CA PHE A 161 -13.47 -20.55 13.12
C PHE A 161 -13.10 -19.40 14.07
N TYR A 162 -14.08 -18.75 14.71
CA TYR A 162 -13.80 -17.61 15.59
C TYR A 162 -12.99 -18.02 16.82
N GLY A 163 -12.15 -17.11 17.28
CA GLY A 163 -11.30 -17.27 18.45
C GLY A 163 -9.87 -16.83 18.21
N THR A 164 -9.13 -16.75 19.30
CA THR A 164 -7.72 -16.39 19.30
C THR A 164 -6.86 -17.63 19.40
N ARG A 165 -5.82 -17.68 18.57
CA ARG A 165 -4.88 -18.78 18.42
C ARG A 165 -3.49 -18.23 18.68
N VAL A 166 -2.71 -18.85 19.57
CA VAL A 166 -1.35 -18.42 19.93
C VAL A 166 -0.35 -19.57 19.78
N ASN A 167 0.78 -19.32 19.12
CA ASN A 167 1.93 -20.23 19.07
C ASN A 167 3.19 -19.41 19.35
N THR A 168 4.11 -19.95 20.14
CA THR A 168 5.45 -19.39 20.28
C THR A 168 6.43 -20.33 19.61
N ASP A 169 7.16 -19.82 18.60
CA ASP A 169 8.13 -20.64 17.88
C ASP A 169 9.36 -20.98 18.74
N LYS A 170 10.23 -21.86 18.22
CA LYS A 170 11.45 -22.29 18.91
C LYS A 170 12.42 -21.14 19.23
N ASN A 171 12.28 -20.00 18.56
CA ASN A 171 13.10 -18.80 18.76
C ASN A 171 12.44 -17.81 19.74
N GLY A 172 11.27 -18.14 20.31
CA GLY A 172 10.54 -17.29 21.24
C GLY A 172 9.64 -16.24 20.57
N LEU A 173 9.46 -16.28 19.25
CA LEU A 173 8.53 -15.38 18.55
C LEU A 173 7.09 -15.84 18.80
N LYS A 174 6.32 -15.03 19.53
CA LYS A 174 4.90 -15.25 19.78
C LYS A 174 4.09 -14.79 18.58
N ARG A 175 3.42 -15.72 17.90
CA ARG A 175 2.50 -15.48 16.79
C ARG A 175 1.07 -15.66 17.28
N THR A 176 0.22 -14.68 16.99
CA THR A 176 -1.20 -14.69 17.38
C THR A 176 -2.06 -14.47 16.14
N LEU A 177 -3.03 -15.37 15.93
CA LEU A 177 -4.10 -15.21 14.95
C LEU A 177 -5.42 -15.03 15.70
N ASP A 178 -6.04 -13.86 15.54
CA ASP A 178 -7.36 -13.57 16.09
C ASP A 178 -8.40 -13.53 14.96
N ILE A 179 -9.38 -14.42 15.02
CA ILE A 179 -10.47 -14.51 14.04
C ILE A 179 -11.76 -14.11 14.74
N ASN A 180 -12.43 -13.08 14.22
CA ASN A 180 -13.77 -12.72 14.67
C ASN A 180 -14.65 -12.35 13.46
N LYS A 181 -15.91 -11.98 13.74
CA LYS A 181 -16.89 -11.63 12.71
C LYS A 181 -16.40 -10.51 11.79
N ASP A 182 -15.67 -9.55 12.32
CA ASP A 182 -15.33 -8.32 11.60
C ASP A 182 -13.97 -8.42 10.92
N PHE A 183 -13.00 -9.09 11.56
CA PHE A 183 -11.62 -9.13 11.13
C PHE A 183 -10.92 -10.46 11.39
N VAL A 184 -9.90 -10.70 10.57
CA VAL A 184 -8.78 -11.58 10.89
C VAL A 184 -7.55 -10.73 11.16
N THR A 185 -6.93 -10.92 12.31
CA THR A 185 -5.75 -10.15 12.73
C THR A 185 -4.59 -11.10 13.03
N TYR A 186 -3.44 -10.87 12.40
CA TYR A 186 -2.20 -11.55 12.73
C TYR A 186 -1.22 -10.60 13.41
N SER A 187 -0.61 -11.08 14.49
CA SER A 187 0.30 -10.32 15.35
C SER A 187 1.55 -11.13 15.69
N GLU A 188 2.68 -10.43 15.80
CA GLU A 188 3.97 -10.96 16.26
C GLU A 188 4.42 -10.21 17.51
N ASN A 189 4.68 -10.93 18.60
CA ASN A 189 5.01 -10.36 19.92
C ASN A 189 4.06 -9.21 20.29
N ASP A 190 2.75 -9.50 20.17
CA ASP A 190 1.64 -8.59 20.44
C ASP A 190 1.59 -7.32 19.57
N LYS A 191 2.40 -7.26 18.49
CA LYS A 191 2.32 -6.19 17.48
C LYS A 191 1.54 -6.67 16.28
N VAL A 192 0.46 -5.96 15.95
CA VAL A 192 -0.33 -6.24 14.74
C VAL A 192 0.54 -6.07 13.50
N LYS A 193 0.64 -7.14 12.73
CA LYS A 193 1.36 -7.20 11.45
C LYS A 193 0.42 -6.98 10.29
N VAL A 194 -0.74 -7.63 10.34
CA VAL A 194 -1.80 -7.48 9.33
C VAL A 194 -3.18 -7.62 9.99
N LYS A 195 -4.14 -6.85 9.47
CA LYS A 195 -5.55 -6.89 9.86
C LYS A 195 -6.43 -6.74 8.62
N ILE A 196 -7.30 -7.72 8.39
CA ILE A 196 -8.08 -7.82 7.16
C ILE A 196 -9.54 -8.02 7.52
N PRO A 197 -10.48 -7.26 6.93
CA PRO A 197 -11.90 -7.50 7.15
C PRO A 197 -12.28 -8.94 6.75
N SER A 198 -12.97 -9.65 7.62
CA SER A 198 -13.29 -11.09 7.45
C SER A 198 -14.02 -11.38 6.13
N VAL A 199 -14.79 -10.41 5.63
CA VAL A 199 -15.53 -10.45 4.37
C VAL A 199 -14.66 -10.65 3.14
N PHE A 200 -13.35 -10.40 3.24
CA PHE A 200 -12.41 -10.68 2.15
C PHE A 200 -11.83 -12.08 2.19
N PHE A 201 -12.21 -12.94 3.13
CA PHE A 201 -11.83 -14.34 3.08
C PHE A 201 -12.84 -15.14 2.27
N GLU A 202 -12.35 -15.88 1.28
CA GLU A 202 -13.10 -16.86 0.51
C GLU A 202 -12.86 -18.25 1.09
N GLY A 203 -13.95 -18.93 1.41
CA GLY A 203 -13.91 -20.34 1.80
C GLY A 203 -13.85 -21.23 0.56
N SER A 204 -12.93 -22.19 0.55
CA SER A 204 -12.94 -23.31 -0.39
C SER A 204 -13.48 -24.56 0.30
N TRP A 205 -14.40 -25.24 -0.38
CA TRP A 205 -15.04 -26.46 0.12
C TRP A 205 -14.24 -27.68 -0.32
N GLY A 206 -14.02 -28.59 0.63
CA GLY A 206 -13.45 -29.91 0.39
C GLY A 206 -14.42 -30.87 -0.29
N SER A 207 -13.93 -32.08 -0.57
CA SER A 207 -14.63 -33.17 -1.26
C SER A 207 -15.96 -33.61 -0.61
N ILE A 208 -16.21 -33.22 0.65
CA ILE A 208 -17.37 -33.63 1.46
C ILE A 208 -18.26 -32.42 1.83
N GLY A 209 -18.12 -31.27 1.14
CA GLY A 209 -18.93 -30.08 1.44
C GLY A 209 -18.68 -29.53 2.85
N GLN A 210 -17.50 -29.76 3.41
CA GLN A 210 -16.96 -29.07 4.59
C GLN A 210 -15.96 -28.00 4.10
N ILE A 211 -15.86 -26.88 4.81
CA ILE A 211 -14.86 -25.86 4.48
C ILE A 211 -13.50 -26.39 4.91
N ASP A 212 -12.59 -26.55 3.95
CA ASP A 212 -11.24 -27.05 4.22
C ASP A 212 -10.28 -25.89 4.49
N GLU A 213 -10.57 -24.72 3.92
CA GLU A 213 -9.62 -23.63 3.80
C GLU A 213 -10.33 -22.28 3.63
N TYR A 214 -9.78 -21.26 4.26
CA TYR A 214 -10.04 -19.85 4.00
C TYR A 214 -8.78 -19.18 3.50
N THR A 215 -8.88 -18.49 2.38
CA THR A 215 -7.83 -17.61 1.87
C THR A 215 -8.42 -16.24 1.64
N ILE A 216 -7.61 -15.20 1.72
CA ILE A 216 -8.12 -13.89 1.32
C ILE A 216 -8.28 -13.87 -0.21
N PHE A 217 -9.39 -13.29 -0.65
CA PHE A 217 -9.76 -12.95 -2.01
C PHE A 217 -8.51 -12.57 -2.79
N GLN A 218 -8.00 -13.53 -3.58
CA GLN A 218 -6.69 -13.66 -4.21
C GLN A 218 -5.87 -12.36 -4.45
N GLY A 219 -5.46 -11.68 -3.39
CA GLY A 219 -4.67 -10.45 -3.47
C GLY A 219 -3.20 -10.78 -3.23
N LEU A 220 -2.49 -11.08 -4.31
CA LEU A 220 -1.04 -11.35 -4.34
C LEU A 220 -0.16 -10.12 -3.99
N LEU A 221 -0.78 -9.02 -3.54
CA LEU A 221 -0.22 -7.67 -3.44
C LEU A 221 -0.17 -7.12 -2.01
N TYR A 222 -0.87 -7.74 -1.06
CA TYR A 222 -0.91 -7.29 0.34
C TYR A 222 -0.53 -8.46 1.24
N ASP A 223 0.04 -8.16 2.41
CA ASP A 223 0.40 -9.18 3.40
C ASP A 223 -0.83 -10.02 3.74
N GLY A 224 -0.76 -11.33 3.50
CA GLY A 224 -1.91 -12.23 3.54
C GLY A 224 -1.89 -13.18 4.72
N ILE A 225 -3.06 -13.70 5.06
CA ILE A 225 -3.25 -14.82 5.98
C ILE A 225 -4.00 -15.92 5.23
N TRP A 226 -3.34 -17.04 5.06
CA TRP A 226 -3.97 -18.27 4.62
C TRP A 226 -4.36 -19.09 5.84
N ILE A 227 -5.57 -19.66 5.89
CA ILE A 227 -6.07 -20.45 7.01
C ILE A 227 -6.58 -21.77 6.45
N LYS A 228 -6.12 -22.88 7.01
CA LYS A 228 -6.55 -24.23 6.62
C LYS A 228 -6.95 -25.01 7.87
N SER A 229 -8.14 -25.59 7.88
CA SER A 229 -8.49 -26.57 8.90
C SER A 229 -7.89 -27.92 8.55
N HIS A 230 -7.26 -28.59 9.51
CA HIS A 230 -6.95 -29.99 9.35
C HIS A 230 -8.19 -30.84 9.66
N HIS A 231 -8.57 -31.75 8.76
CA HIS A 231 -9.54 -32.80 9.05
C HIS A 231 -9.08 -33.59 10.29
N ASN A 232 -9.85 -33.52 11.37
CA ASN A 232 -10.34 -34.71 12.10
C ASN A 232 -11.21 -34.32 13.30
N ASN A 233 -12.42 -34.90 13.28
CA ASN A 233 -13.40 -35.09 14.37
C ASN A 233 -14.04 -33.82 14.95
N ASP A 234 -15.38 -33.82 14.95
CA ASP A 234 -16.37 -33.34 15.95
C ASP A 234 -15.92 -32.43 17.11
N SER A 235 -14.92 -31.60 16.91
CA SER A 235 -14.43 -30.62 17.86
C SER A 235 -15.25 -29.34 17.71
N ILE A 236 -15.64 -28.76 18.83
CA ILE A 236 -16.37 -27.49 18.90
C ILE A 236 -15.56 -26.35 18.25
N LEU A 237 -14.23 -26.52 18.12
CA LEU A 237 -13.33 -25.63 17.41
C LEU A 237 -12.30 -26.44 16.57
N PRO A 238 -12.17 -26.20 15.25
CA PRO A 238 -11.19 -26.89 14.42
C PRO A 238 -9.74 -26.51 14.79
N ASN A 239 -8.82 -27.46 14.59
CA ASN A 239 -7.38 -27.19 14.59
C ASN A 239 -7.03 -26.43 13.31
N LEU A 240 -6.43 -25.24 13.46
CA LEU A 240 -6.13 -24.36 12.34
C LEU A 240 -4.64 -24.35 12.05
N TYR A 241 -4.31 -24.76 10.83
CA TYR A 241 -3.10 -24.29 10.19
C TYR A 241 -3.36 -22.89 9.65
N PHE A 242 -2.37 -22.02 9.75
CA PHE A 242 -2.42 -20.74 9.07
C PHE A 242 -1.01 -20.35 8.67
N LEU A 243 -0.93 -19.57 7.61
CA LEU A 243 0.30 -19.09 7.03
C LEU A 243 0.14 -17.60 6.82
N TYR A 244 0.95 -16.83 7.54
CA TYR A 244 1.16 -15.42 7.22
C TYR A 244 2.15 -15.35 6.06
N ALA A 245 1.79 -14.62 5.01
CA ALA A 245 2.62 -14.33 3.86
C ALA A 245 2.86 -12.82 3.79
N ASP A 246 4.06 -12.39 4.13
CA ASP A 246 4.50 -11.00 3.93
C ASP A 246 4.94 -10.83 2.47
N TYR A 247 4.00 -10.41 1.64
CA TYR A 247 4.31 -10.05 0.27
C TYR A 247 4.94 -8.66 0.35
N ASN A 248 6.26 -8.60 0.48
CA ASN A 248 7.07 -7.36 0.58
C ASN A 248 6.98 -6.42 -0.65
N ARG A 249 5.95 -6.55 -1.48
CA ARG A 249 5.66 -5.82 -2.71
C ARG A 249 5.09 -4.44 -2.43
N LYS A 250 5.86 -3.61 -1.73
CA LYS A 250 5.57 -2.18 -1.62
C LYS A 250 6.33 -1.45 -2.71
N LEU A 251 5.61 -0.62 -3.46
CA LEU A 251 6.22 0.20 -4.50
C LEU A 251 7.14 1.25 -3.86
N ASP A 252 8.44 1.16 -4.14
CA ASP A 252 9.39 2.23 -3.85
C ASP A 252 9.23 3.31 -4.92
N ILE A 253 8.59 4.41 -4.55
CA ILE A 253 8.34 5.55 -5.42
C ILE A 253 9.37 6.64 -5.11
N LYS A 254 10.21 6.93 -6.10
CA LYS A 254 11.09 8.09 -6.08
C LYS A 254 10.42 9.24 -6.82
N LEU A 255 10.54 10.44 -6.24
CA LEU A 255 9.96 11.66 -6.76
C LEU A 255 11.07 12.67 -7.10
N ARG A 256 10.82 13.49 -8.10
CA ARG A 256 11.58 14.72 -8.35
C ARG A 256 11.21 15.80 -7.31
N TYR A 257 11.97 16.91 -7.30
CA TYR A 257 11.75 18.04 -6.38
C TYR A 257 10.34 18.65 -6.48
N ASP A 258 9.69 18.58 -7.65
CA ASP A 258 8.34 19.07 -7.91
C ASP A 258 7.26 17.99 -7.70
N ASN A 259 7.61 16.88 -7.06
CA ASN A 259 6.74 15.75 -6.72
C ASN A 259 6.28 14.90 -7.91
N VAL A 260 6.85 15.09 -9.11
CA VAL A 260 6.57 14.18 -10.23
C VAL A 260 7.31 12.86 -9.99
N PRO A 261 6.64 11.69 -10.11
CA PRO A 261 7.31 10.39 -9.99
C PRO A 261 8.39 10.22 -11.06
N ILE A 262 9.57 9.74 -10.66
CA ILE A 262 10.70 9.46 -11.58
C ILE A 262 10.93 7.95 -11.72
N SER A 263 10.65 7.18 -10.66
CA SER A 263 10.74 5.73 -10.69
C SER A 263 9.79 5.13 -9.68
N ALA A 264 9.16 4.02 -10.04
CA ALA A 264 8.40 3.19 -9.12
C ALA A 264 8.86 1.74 -9.31
N LYS A 265 9.44 1.14 -8.27
CA LYS A 265 10.00 -0.21 -8.30
C LYS A 265 9.45 -1.06 -7.17
N TYR A 266 8.93 -2.25 -7.48
CA TYR A 266 8.61 -3.22 -6.44
C TYR A 266 9.90 -3.80 -5.88
N ILE A 267 10.02 -3.75 -4.55
CA ILE A 267 11.09 -4.44 -3.85
C ILE A 267 10.58 -5.85 -3.58
N GLU A 268 11.00 -6.82 -4.38
CA GLU A 268 10.71 -8.22 -4.06
C GLU A 268 11.63 -8.66 -2.92
N LYS A 269 11.07 -9.00 -1.75
CA LYS A 269 11.80 -9.81 -0.76
C LYS A 269 11.26 -11.24 -0.78
N GLU A 270 12.10 -12.14 -0.31
CA GLU A 270 11.75 -13.54 -0.07
C GLU A 270 10.45 -13.62 0.74
N THR A 271 9.50 -14.41 0.26
CA THR A 271 8.21 -14.62 0.95
C THR A 271 8.51 -15.33 2.26
N ILE A 272 8.29 -14.66 3.38
CA ILE A 272 8.41 -15.28 4.69
C ILE A 272 7.13 -16.07 4.92
N ILE A 273 7.24 -17.39 4.78
CA ILE A 273 6.19 -18.33 5.15
C ILE A 273 6.38 -18.64 6.63
N SER A 274 5.40 -18.32 7.48
CA SER A 274 5.35 -18.83 8.86
C SER A 274 4.70 -20.22 8.85
N PRO A 275 5.45 -21.33 8.99
CA PRO A 275 4.93 -22.68 8.77
C PRO A 275 4.40 -23.35 10.04
N ASP A 276 4.36 -22.67 11.18
CA ASP A 276 4.04 -23.32 12.45
C ASP A 276 2.53 -23.44 12.67
N ASN A 277 2.06 -24.67 12.91
CA ASN A 277 0.71 -24.99 13.35
C ASN A 277 0.37 -24.15 14.60
N ILE A 278 -0.51 -23.14 14.51
CA ILE A 278 -1.11 -22.61 15.74
C ILE A 278 -2.23 -23.57 16.16
N GLN A 279 -1.91 -24.47 17.08
CA GLN A 279 -2.94 -25.24 17.78
C GLN A 279 -3.68 -24.37 18.79
N TYR A 280 -4.98 -24.62 18.94
CA TYR A 280 -5.78 -24.02 20.00
C TYR A 280 -5.29 -24.54 21.36
N SER A 281 -4.75 -23.66 22.20
CA SER A 281 -4.68 -23.92 23.63
C SER A 281 -5.83 -23.14 24.29
N LYS A 282 -6.79 -23.86 24.86
CA LYS A 282 -7.74 -23.26 25.78
C LYS A 282 -7.04 -23.12 27.13
N ASP A 283 -6.91 -21.90 27.63
CA ASP A 283 -6.65 -21.67 29.06
C ASP A 283 -7.86 -22.11 29.89
#